data_AF-A0AB40CIC7-F1
#
_entry.id   AF-A0AB40CIC7-F1
#
_cell.length_a   1.000
_cell.length_b   1.000
_cell.length_c   1.000
_cell.angle_alpha   90.00
_cell.angle_beta   90.00
_cell.angle_gamma   90.00
#
_symmetry.space_group_name_H-M   'P 1'
#
loop_
_entity.id
_entity.type
_entity.pdbx_description
1 polymer ?
#
loop_
_entity_poly.entity_id
_entity_poly.type
_entity_poly.pdbx_seq_one_letter_code
_entity_poly.pdbx_strand_id
1 'polypeptide(L)'
;MEPSPPSLLISTSPPRRSLSSTSPTPFTILSELIVFLWMILVMSFCLILLGLLGLSLNYPPKWIDHHKTALEALHGNASLNENVTKIIDMDRSGATIAFDFFREKIRENAHGLKIEGDLDASCEFDLVPNGKFEKVNRLFKFIEDGDLWRWKLPHSKAFSSGLNDLNIEYNVNRNPALFNQLLDLDPELTISCGQESLSKKQRLIDEVLAQSYEIALACGEFGHCLAVDADSISNLRSELGNQLAEKSLNLSLRAVGAVVYRVPELKNNQLLKISLRSLGSEDTTIISKKYGGGGHQNASSFMLSCEEYERWKVK
;
A
#
# COMPACT_ATOMS: atom_id res chain seq x y z
N MET A 1 -43.65 -12.22 58.66
CA MET A 1 -42.19 -12.22 58.49
C MET A 1 -41.83 -13.53 57.82
N GLU A 2 -41.34 -13.47 56.60
CA GLU A 2 -40.70 -14.60 55.90
C GLU A 2 -39.45 -15.09 56.69
N PRO A 3 -38.94 -16.33 56.52
CA PRO A 3 -38.44 -16.78 55.22
C PRO A 3 -38.60 -18.28 54.83
N SER A 4 -38.28 -18.46 53.56
CA SER A 4 -38.19 -19.60 52.64
C SER A 4 -37.52 -20.90 53.16
N PRO A 5 -37.89 -22.07 52.62
CA PRO A 5 -37.10 -23.30 52.66
C PRO A 5 -36.15 -23.45 51.44
N PRO A 6 -35.14 -24.34 51.51
CA PRO A 6 -33.99 -24.33 50.59
C PRO A 6 -34.22 -25.08 49.27
N SER A 7 -33.42 -24.65 48.30
CA SER A 7 -33.26 -25.16 46.94
C SER A 7 -32.68 -26.59 46.88
N LEU A 8 -33.29 -27.43 46.05
CA LEU A 8 -32.71 -28.68 45.53
C LEU A 8 -33.27 -28.91 44.12
N LEU A 9 -32.54 -28.46 43.11
CA LEU A 9 -32.79 -28.78 41.71
C LEU A 9 -31.77 -29.81 41.24
N ILE A 10 -32.32 -30.96 40.86
CA ILE A 10 -31.69 -32.08 40.17
C ILE A 10 -31.17 -31.58 38.82
N SER A 11 -29.90 -31.84 38.51
CA SER A 11 -29.45 -31.90 37.12
C SER A 11 -28.46 -33.04 36.94
N THR A 12 -28.91 -34.01 36.16
CA THR A 12 -28.22 -35.20 35.70
C THR A 12 -27.14 -34.81 34.69
N SER A 13 -25.94 -35.36 34.87
CA SER A 13 -24.84 -35.24 33.91
C SER A 13 -25.10 -36.13 32.69
N PRO A 14 -24.89 -35.65 31.45
CA PRO A 14 -24.57 -36.51 30.31
C PRO A 14 -23.06 -36.42 29.97
N PRO A 15 -22.51 -37.43 29.26
CA PRO A 15 -21.09 -37.69 29.20
C PRO A 15 -20.33 -36.74 28.27
N ARG A 16 -19.02 -36.57 28.57
CA ARG A 16 -18.03 -35.97 27.65
C ARG A 16 -18.16 -36.60 26.26
N ARG A 17 -18.57 -35.80 25.27
CA ARG A 17 -18.23 -36.06 23.87
C ARG A 17 -16.86 -35.44 23.61
N SER A 18 -15.93 -36.30 23.22
CA SER A 18 -14.67 -35.94 22.59
C SER A 18 -14.92 -34.94 21.46
N LEU A 19 -14.37 -33.74 21.57
CA LEU A 19 -14.12 -32.90 20.41
C LEU A 19 -13.10 -33.64 19.55
N SER A 20 -13.60 -34.29 18.49
CA SER A 20 -12.77 -34.70 17.38
C SER A 20 -12.05 -33.46 16.85
N SER A 21 -10.73 -33.42 16.99
CA SER A 21 -9.88 -32.52 16.22
C SER A 21 -9.99 -32.92 14.75
N THR A 22 -11.01 -32.43 14.06
CA THR A 22 -11.03 -32.45 12.59
C THR A 22 -9.96 -31.48 12.13
N SER A 23 -8.82 -32.02 11.71
CA SER A 23 -7.82 -31.28 10.94
C SER A 23 -8.54 -30.59 9.78
N PRO A 24 -8.31 -29.28 9.54
CA PRO A 24 -8.94 -28.60 8.43
C PRO A 24 -8.65 -29.35 7.13
N THR A 25 -9.66 -29.52 6.28
CA THR A 25 -9.45 -30.20 5.01
C THR A 25 -8.51 -29.35 4.13
N PRO A 26 -7.76 -29.95 3.19
CA PRO A 26 -6.89 -29.21 2.28
C PRO A 26 -7.62 -28.07 1.55
N PHE A 27 -8.93 -28.23 1.32
CA PHE A 27 -9.79 -27.24 0.68
C PHE A 27 -10.06 -26.02 1.56
N THR A 28 -10.25 -26.21 2.87
CA THR A 28 -10.42 -25.10 3.83
C THR A 28 -9.12 -24.30 3.97
N ILE A 29 -7.98 -25.00 4.04
CA ILE A 29 -6.65 -24.39 4.07
C ILE A 29 -6.38 -23.56 2.81
N LEU A 30 -6.75 -24.09 1.63
CA LEU A 30 -6.57 -23.39 0.35
C LEU A 30 -7.48 -22.15 0.27
N SER A 31 -8.72 -22.23 0.75
CA SER A 31 -9.64 -21.09 0.79
C SER A 31 -9.17 -19.99 1.74
N GLU A 32 -8.59 -20.35 2.89
CA GLU A 32 -8.03 -19.38 3.83
C GLU A 32 -6.70 -18.81 3.33
N LEU A 33 -5.85 -19.59 2.65
CA LEU A 33 -4.65 -19.10 1.96
C LEU A 33 -5.01 -18.10 0.86
N ILE A 34 -6.05 -18.38 0.06
CA ILE A 34 -6.54 -17.47 -0.98
C ILE A 34 -7.05 -16.18 -0.34
N VAL A 35 -7.79 -16.22 0.76
CA VAL A 35 -8.19 -14.99 1.47
C VAL A 35 -6.97 -14.22 2.03
N PHE A 36 -5.92 -14.93 2.43
CA PHE A 36 -4.74 -14.35 3.07
C PHE A 36 -3.69 -13.77 2.09
N LEU A 37 -3.51 -14.38 0.92
CA LEU A 37 -2.74 -13.83 -0.19
C LEU A 37 -3.32 -12.49 -0.69
N TRP A 38 -4.62 -12.29 -0.49
CA TRP A 38 -5.38 -11.19 -1.06
C TRP A 38 -5.38 -9.92 -0.23
N MET A 39 -5.08 -10.01 1.07
CA MET A 39 -4.71 -8.84 1.87
C MET A 39 -3.43 -8.15 1.36
N ILE A 40 -2.62 -8.84 0.55
CA ILE A 40 -1.30 -8.38 0.13
C ILE A 40 -1.28 -7.74 -1.26
N LEU A 41 -2.38 -7.85 -2.01
CA LEU A 41 -2.50 -7.31 -3.36
C LEU A 41 -2.68 -5.78 -3.43
N VAL A 42 -2.75 -5.07 -2.28
CA VAL A 42 -3.35 -3.73 -2.27
C VAL A 42 -2.56 -2.64 -1.57
N MET A 43 -1.97 -2.86 -0.41
CA MET A 43 -1.66 -1.70 0.45
C MET A 43 -0.19 -1.27 0.29
N SER A 44 0.06 -0.19 -0.46
CA SER A 44 1.26 0.68 -0.34
C SER A 44 1.42 1.32 1.06
N PHE A 45 0.78 0.74 2.08
CA PHE A 45 1.01 1.00 3.49
C PHE A 45 1.38 -0.34 4.11
N CYS A 46 2.67 -0.64 4.14
CA CYS A 46 3.16 -1.79 4.89
C CYS A 46 2.91 -1.58 6.37
N LEU A 47 1.94 -2.34 6.87
CA LEU A 47 1.85 -2.83 8.25
C LEU A 47 1.01 -4.11 8.21
N ILE A 48 1.42 -5.08 7.38
CA ILE A 48 0.85 -6.42 7.46
C ILE A 48 1.67 -7.18 8.51
N LEU A 49 1.23 -7.11 9.76
CA LEU A 49 1.49 -8.18 10.71
C LEU A 49 0.73 -9.40 10.18
N LEU A 50 1.42 -10.43 9.69
CA LEU A 50 0.79 -11.68 9.22
C LEU A 50 0.25 -12.47 10.43
N GLY A 51 -0.78 -11.92 11.08
CA GLY A 51 -1.34 -12.40 12.35
C GLY A 51 -2.44 -13.46 12.22
N LEU A 52 -2.99 -13.72 11.02
CA LEU A 52 -4.06 -14.73 10.87
C LEU A 52 -3.62 -16.03 10.17
N LEU A 53 -2.43 -16.12 9.58
CA LEU A 53 -1.86 -17.41 9.14
C LEU A 53 -1.29 -18.24 10.30
N GLY A 54 -0.84 -17.58 11.37
CA GLY A 54 -0.26 -18.24 12.55
C GLY A 54 -1.25 -19.12 13.32
N LEU A 55 -2.56 -18.89 13.17
CA LEU A 55 -3.60 -19.66 13.86
C LEU A 55 -4.10 -20.87 13.06
N SER A 56 -4.00 -20.85 11.72
CA SER A 56 -4.58 -21.92 10.88
C SER A 56 -3.57 -22.99 10.46
N LEU A 57 -2.26 -22.67 10.40
CA LEU A 57 -1.25 -23.58 9.84
C LEU A 57 0.01 -23.82 10.70
N ASN A 58 0.06 -23.36 11.97
CA ASN A 58 1.25 -23.53 12.83
C ASN A 58 2.55 -22.92 12.23
N TYR A 59 2.45 -21.93 11.32
CA TYR A 59 3.63 -21.25 10.79
C TYR A 59 4.03 -20.05 11.66
N PRO A 60 5.33 -19.83 11.87
CA PRO A 60 5.79 -18.61 12.54
C PRO A 60 5.32 -17.38 11.75
N PRO A 61 4.90 -16.29 12.43
CA PRO A 61 4.50 -15.07 11.78
C PRO A 61 5.61 -14.56 10.84
N LYS A 62 5.21 -13.95 9.72
CA LYS A 62 6.17 -13.31 8.81
C LYS A 62 5.92 -11.81 8.71
N TRP A 63 6.97 -11.08 8.35
CA TRP A 63 6.91 -9.67 8.00
C TRP A 63 7.47 -9.52 6.59
N ILE A 64 6.63 -9.09 5.64
CA ILE A 64 7.00 -8.76 4.27
C ILE A 64 6.90 -7.25 4.10
N ASP A 65 8.00 -6.60 3.71
CA ASP A 65 8.05 -5.15 3.57
C ASP A 65 9.06 -4.70 2.51
N HIS A 66 8.87 -3.47 2.03
CA HIS A 66 9.78 -2.79 1.11
C HIS A 66 10.01 -1.32 1.53
N HIS A 67 9.53 -0.91 2.71
CA HIS A 67 9.67 0.45 3.20
C HIS A 67 10.90 0.60 4.09
N LYS A 68 11.52 1.77 4.00
CA LYS A 68 12.67 2.14 4.84
C LYS A 68 12.33 2.11 6.35
N THR A 69 11.11 2.50 6.70
CA THR A 69 10.62 2.49 8.10
C THR A 69 10.61 1.10 8.70
N ALA A 70 10.34 0.06 7.89
CA ALA A 70 10.43 -1.31 8.33
C ALA A 70 11.87 -1.69 8.66
N LEU A 71 12.81 -1.40 7.75
CA LEU A 71 14.24 -1.63 7.99
C LEU A 71 14.75 -0.90 9.26
N GLU A 72 14.33 0.35 9.46
CA GLU A 72 14.67 1.14 10.66
C GLU A 72 14.08 0.51 11.94
N ALA A 73 12.83 0.03 11.90
CA ALA A 73 12.20 -0.67 13.01
C ALA A 73 12.90 -2.00 13.36
N LEU A 74 13.43 -2.70 12.34
CA LEU A 74 14.19 -3.94 12.52
C LEU A 74 15.55 -3.72 13.17
N HIS A 75 16.22 -2.61 12.86
CA HIS A 75 17.51 -2.25 13.49
C HIS A 75 17.33 -1.75 14.94
N GLY A 76 16.16 -1.22 15.29
CA GLY A 76 15.91 -0.60 16.60
C GLY A 76 15.37 -1.53 17.70
N ASN A 77 14.83 -2.72 17.37
CA ASN A 77 14.14 -3.58 18.34
C ASN A 77 14.62 -5.04 18.31
N ALA A 78 15.48 -5.40 19.27
CA ALA A 78 15.97 -6.76 19.43
C ALA A 78 14.88 -7.80 19.77
N SER A 79 13.76 -7.38 20.40
CA SER A 79 12.66 -8.29 20.79
C SER A 79 11.71 -8.68 19.65
N LEU A 80 11.69 -7.92 18.55
CA LEU A 80 10.97 -8.27 17.31
C LEU A 80 11.72 -9.32 16.47
N ASN A 81 12.87 -9.80 16.94
CA ASN A 81 13.77 -10.67 16.18
C ASN A 81 13.55 -12.17 16.40
N GLU A 82 12.89 -12.59 17.49
CA GLU A 82 12.99 -13.99 17.91
C GLU A 82 11.93 -14.92 17.29
N ASN A 83 10.77 -14.40 16.85
CA ASN A 83 9.64 -15.25 16.40
C ASN A 83 9.06 -14.89 15.02
N VAL A 84 9.66 -13.96 14.28
CA VAL A 84 9.13 -13.50 12.98
C VAL A 84 10.15 -13.69 11.87
N THR A 85 9.79 -14.42 10.80
CA THR A 85 10.62 -14.46 9.58
C THR A 85 10.42 -13.17 8.79
N LYS A 86 11.50 -12.45 8.50
CA LYS A 86 11.45 -11.15 7.83
C LYS A 86 11.92 -11.26 6.38
N ILE A 87 11.17 -10.69 5.47
CA ILE A 87 11.47 -10.59 4.04
C ILE A 87 11.40 -9.11 3.70
N ILE A 88 12.57 -8.48 3.58
CA ILE A 88 12.69 -7.06 3.23
C ILE A 88 13.37 -6.96 1.87
N ASP A 89 12.69 -6.39 0.89
CA ASP A 89 13.22 -6.17 -0.45
C ASP A 89 12.82 -4.78 -0.92
N MET A 90 13.78 -3.86 -0.95
CA MET A 90 13.56 -2.45 -1.31
C MET A 90 13.42 -2.23 -2.82
N ASP A 91 13.75 -3.26 -3.63
CA ASP A 91 13.75 -3.18 -5.09
C ASP A 91 12.47 -3.72 -5.73
N ARG A 92 11.55 -4.23 -4.91
CA ARG A 92 10.30 -4.86 -5.33
C ARG A 92 9.13 -4.32 -4.54
N SER A 93 7.93 -4.37 -5.11
CA SER A 93 6.74 -3.96 -4.37
C SER A 93 6.34 -5.04 -3.37
N GLY A 94 5.69 -4.64 -2.27
CA GLY A 94 5.15 -5.58 -1.30
C GLY A 94 4.22 -6.63 -1.94
N ALA A 95 3.46 -6.22 -2.95
CA ALA A 95 2.58 -7.09 -3.72
C ALA A 95 3.36 -8.19 -4.48
N THR A 96 4.43 -7.82 -5.20
CA THR A 96 5.21 -8.81 -5.97
C THR A 96 5.97 -9.76 -5.06
N ILE A 97 6.55 -9.26 -3.95
CA ILE A 97 7.29 -10.09 -2.98
C ILE A 97 6.35 -11.17 -2.42
N ALA A 98 5.14 -10.77 -2.04
CA ALA A 98 4.17 -11.70 -1.51
C ALA A 98 3.68 -12.71 -2.55
N PHE A 99 3.36 -12.25 -3.77
CA PHE A 99 2.94 -13.14 -4.84
C PHE A 99 3.95 -14.26 -5.09
N ASP A 100 5.23 -13.92 -5.18
CA ASP A 100 6.31 -14.90 -5.36
C ASP A 100 6.44 -15.83 -4.15
N PHE A 101 6.43 -15.27 -2.94
CA PHE A 101 6.55 -16.05 -1.70
C PHE A 101 5.47 -17.14 -1.60
N PHE A 102 4.21 -16.77 -1.83
CA PHE A 102 3.12 -17.71 -1.71
C PHE A 102 3.06 -18.70 -2.89
N ARG A 103 3.45 -18.27 -4.09
CA ARG A 103 3.58 -19.16 -5.25
C ARG A 103 4.59 -20.26 -4.96
N GLU A 104 5.75 -19.91 -4.41
CA GLU A 104 6.76 -20.89 -4.01
C GLU A 104 6.24 -21.85 -2.93
N LYS A 105 5.57 -21.32 -1.90
CA LYS A 105 5.02 -22.15 -0.81
C LYS A 105 3.98 -23.15 -1.27
N ILE A 106 3.09 -22.77 -2.19
CA ILE A 106 2.09 -23.69 -2.72
C ILE A 106 2.76 -24.78 -3.55
N ARG A 107 3.79 -24.44 -4.34
CA ARG A 107 4.58 -25.44 -5.07
C ARG A 107 5.28 -26.40 -4.12
N GLU A 108 5.97 -25.91 -3.07
CA GLU A 108 6.62 -26.75 -2.06
C GLU A 108 5.64 -27.70 -1.37
N ASN A 109 4.45 -27.22 -0.97
CA ASN A 109 3.42 -28.05 -0.35
C ASN A 109 2.87 -29.09 -1.33
N ALA A 110 2.67 -28.73 -2.60
CA ALA A 110 2.24 -29.67 -3.64
C ALA A 110 3.29 -30.76 -3.90
N HIS A 111 4.59 -30.46 -3.76
CA HIS A 111 5.66 -31.46 -3.81
C HIS A 111 5.71 -32.35 -2.56
N GLY A 112 5.39 -31.82 -1.37
CA GLY A 112 5.33 -32.57 -0.11
C GLY A 112 4.18 -33.57 -0.03
N LEU A 113 3.08 -33.35 -0.77
CA LEU A 113 1.96 -34.30 -0.88
C LEU A 113 2.19 -35.43 -1.91
N LYS A 114 3.26 -35.38 -2.71
CA LYS A 114 3.55 -36.38 -3.78
C LYS A 114 4.23 -37.67 -3.28
N ILE A 115 4.12 -38.02 -1.99
CA ILE A 115 4.54 -39.33 -1.48
C ILE A 115 3.30 -40.15 -1.11
N GLU A 116 3.14 -41.28 -1.80
CA GLU A 116 2.08 -42.30 -1.76
C GLU A 116 0.89 -42.10 -2.74
N GLY A 117 1.04 -42.69 -3.93
CA GLY A 117 -0.07 -43.31 -4.67
C GLY A 117 -0.52 -42.58 -5.93
N ASP A 118 -0.44 -43.29 -7.05
CA ASP A 118 -0.90 -42.96 -8.40
C ASP A 118 -2.26 -42.22 -8.47
N LEU A 119 -2.22 -40.89 -8.52
CA LEU A 119 -3.30 -40.04 -9.01
C LEU A 119 -2.71 -39.03 -10.01
N ASP A 120 -3.33 -39.01 -11.19
CA ASP A 120 -2.98 -38.27 -12.38
C ASP A 120 -2.47 -36.84 -12.10
N ALA A 121 -1.21 -36.60 -12.48
CA ALA A 121 -0.39 -35.47 -12.05
C ALA A 121 -0.66 -34.20 -12.88
N SER A 122 -1.92 -33.74 -12.96
CA SER A 122 -2.26 -32.52 -13.71
C SER A 122 -3.16 -31.53 -12.96
N CYS A 123 -3.55 -31.79 -11.72
CA CYS A 123 -4.13 -30.75 -10.87
C CYS A 123 -2.99 -29.86 -10.36
N GLU A 124 -2.48 -28.99 -11.23
CA GLU A 124 -1.59 -27.89 -10.89
C GLU A 124 -2.26 -27.08 -9.79
N PHE A 125 -1.78 -27.22 -8.54
CA PHE A 125 -2.12 -26.31 -7.46
C PHE A 125 -1.45 -24.97 -7.76
N ASP A 126 -1.97 -24.24 -8.76
CA ASP A 126 -1.50 -22.91 -9.09
C ASP A 126 -2.43 -21.88 -8.49
N LEU A 127 -1.82 -20.85 -7.89
CA LEU A 127 -2.52 -19.66 -7.39
C LEU A 127 -3.36 -18.97 -8.45
N VAL A 128 -2.97 -19.15 -9.71
CA VAL A 128 -3.56 -18.52 -10.87
C VAL A 128 -3.94 -19.63 -11.84
N PRO A 129 -5.19 -19.70 -12.32
CA PRO A 129 -5.58 -20.69 -13.32
C PRO A 129 -4.66 -20.64 -14.55
N ASN A 130 -4.29 -21.79 -15.11
CA ASN A 130 -3.27 -21.95 -16.17
C ASN A 130 -3.45 -21.06 -17.41
N GLY A 131 -4.65 -20.52 -17.66
CA GLY A 131 -4.93 -19.55 -18.74
C GLY A 131 -4.80 -18.07 -18.36
N LYS A 132 -4.59 -17.73 -17.09
CA LYS A 132 -4.52 -16.35 -16.57
C LYS A 132 -3.13 -15.93 -16.08
N PHE A 133 -2.17 -16.86 -16.03
CA PHE A 133 -0.84 -16.60 -15.44
C PHE A 133 -0.11 -15.42 -16.09
N GLU A 134 0.02 -15.40 -17.42
CA GLU A 134 0.69 -14.31 -18.14
C GLU A 134 0.03 -12.95 -17.89
N LYS A 135 -1.31 -12.94 -17.84
CA LYS A 135 -2.08 -11.73 -17.52
C LYS A 135 -1.76 -11.25 -16.12
N VAL A 136 -1.86 -12.11 -15.11
CA VAL A 136 -1.60 -11.76 -13.71
C VAL A 136 -0.15 -11.30 -13.53
N ASN A 137 0.83 -12.01 -14.11
CA ASN A 137 2.22 -11.62 -14.07
C ASN A 137 2.44 -10.21 -14.66
N ARG A 138 1.77 -9.89 -15.77
CA ARG A 138 1.80 -8.54 -16.36
C ARG A 138 1.19 -7.49 -15.44
N LEU A 139 0.09 -7.79 -14.75
CA LEU A 139 -0.53 -6.88 -13.78
C LEU A 139 0.44 -6.55 -12.63
N PHE A 140 1.10 -7.54 -12.04
CA PHE A 140 2.09 -7.33 -10.98
C PHE A 140 3.27 -6.46 -11.43
N LYS A 141 3.74 -6.64 -12.67
CA LYS A 141 4.79 -5.77 -13.23
C LYS A 141 4.35 -4.31 -13.31
N PHE A 142 3.12 -4.03 -13.73
CA PHE A 142 2.60 -2.66 -13.74
C PHE A 142 2.39 -2.08 -12.34
N ILE A 143 1.88 -2.90 -11.41
CA ILE A 143 1.69 -2.50 -10.01
C ILE A 143 3.04 -2.15 -9.39
N GLU A 144 4.07 -2.99 -9.57
CA GLU A 144 5.41 -2.73 -9.05
C GLU A 144 6.05 -1.48 -9.65
N ASP A 145 5.93 -1.30 -10.97
CA ASP A 145 6.50 -0.13 -11.65
C ASP A 145 5.87 1.19 -11.16
N GLY A 146 4.58 1.17 -10.79
CA GLY A 146 3.88 2.32 -10.22
C GLY A 146 4.10 2.52 -8.72
N ASP A 147 4.10 1.45 -7.94
CA ASP A 147 4.33 1.47 -6.49
C ASP A 147 5.75 1.99 -6.16
N LEU A 148 6.73 1.60 -6.96
CA LEU A 148 8.12 2.08 -6.84
C LEU A 148 8.36 3.40 -7.61
N TRP A 149 7.32 3.98 -8.21
CA TRP A 149 7.37 5.23 -8.98
C TRP A 149 8.45 5.22 -10.10
N ARG A 150 8.69 4.07 -10.71
CA ARG A 150 9.74 3.87 -11.72
C ARG A 150 9.31 4.29 -13.11
N TRP A 151 8.06 3.99 -13.47
CA TRP A 151 7.46 4.32 -14.77
C TRP A 151 8.29 3.86 -15.98
N LYS A 152 9.01 2.74 -15.86
CA LYS A 152 9.88 2.21 -16.91
C LYS A 152 9.12 1.41 -17.96
N LEU A 153 7.98 0.83 -17.58
CA LEU A 153 7.20 -0.02 -18.46
C LEU A 153 6.28 0.84 -19.35
N PRO A 154 6.19 0.56 -20.66
CA PRO A 154 5.22 1.21 -21.52
C PRO A 154 3.81 1.08 -20.95
N HIS A 155 3.08 2.20 -20.93
CA HIS A 155 1.70 2.28 -20.43
C HIS A 155 1.50 2.03 -18.92
N SER A 156 2.54 1.87 -18.10
CA SER A 156 2.36 1.65 -16.65
C SER A 156 1.70 2.82 -15.94
N LYS A 157 2.04 4.07 -16.30
CA LYS A 157 1.32 5.27 -15.82
C LYS A 157 -0.16 5.22 -16.18
N ALA A 158 -0.49 4.81 -17.40
CA ALA A 158 -1.87 4.70 -17.85
C ALA A 158 -2.61 3.60 -17.09
N PHE A 159 -2.02 2.41 -16.98
CA PHE A 159 -2.57 1.32 -16.17
C PHE A 159 -2.81 1.75 -14.72
N SER A 160 -1.82 2.38 -14.08
CA SER A 160 -1.92 2.87 -12.69
C SER A 160 -3.04 3.90 -12.53
N SER A 161 -3.16 4.84 -13.46
CA SER A 161 -4.27 5.80 -13.47
C SER A 161 -5.62 5.08 -13.63
N GLY A 162 -5.74 4.18 -14.60
CA GLY A 162 -6.98 3.45 -14.86
C GLY A 162 -7.40 2.58 -13.69
N LEU A 163 -6.46 1.90 -13.04
CA LEU A 163 -6.70 1.11 -11.84
C LEU A 163 -7.21 1.99 -10.68
N ASN A 164 -6.65 3.19 -10.51
CA ASN A 164 -7.14 4.15 -9.52
C ASN A 164 -8.58 4.60 -9.83
N ASP A 165 -8.88 4.84 -11.11
CA ASP A 165 -10.20 5.30 -11.56
C ASP A 165 -11.32 4.27 -11.34
N LEU A 166 -10.97 2.98 -11.22
CA LEU A 166 -11.91 1.91 -10.86
C LEU A 166 -12.44 2.03 -9.43
N ASN A 167 -11.81 2.84 -8.56
CA ASN A 167 -12.22 3.07 -7.18
C ASN A 167 -12.54 1.77 -6.41
N ILE A 168 -11.67 0.77 -6.60
CA ILE A 168 -11.86 -0.57 -6.01
C ILE A 168 -11.86 -0.45 -4.47
N GLU A 169 -12.92 -0.95 -3.84
CA GLU A 169 -12.94 -1.16 -2.39
C GLU A 169 -12.10 -2.41 -2.10
N TYR A 170 -10.99 -2.21 -1.41
CA TYR A 170 -10.02 -3.27 -1.18
C TYR A 170 -10.17 -3.95 0.19
N ASN A 171 -11.05 -3.44 1.06
CA ASN A 171 -11.42 -4.16 2.26
C ASN A 171 -12.29 -5.37 1.86
N VAL A 172 -11.73 -6.57 1.97
CA VAL A 172 -12.42 -7.84 1.61
C VAL A 172 -13.73 -8.06 2.37
N ASN A 173 -13.88 -7.52 3.58
CA ASN A 173 -15.13 -7.62 4.34
C ASN A 173 -16.22 -6.72 3.76
N ARG A 174 -15.83 -5.65 3.05
CA ARG A 174 -16.74 -4.72 2.37
C ARG A 174 -16.92 -5.07 0.90
N ASN A 175 -15.92 -5.68 0.27
CA ASN A 175 -15.93 -6.16 -1.10
C ASN A 175 -15.59 -7.65 -1.16
N PRO A 176 -16.57 -8.55 -0.93
CA PRO A 176 -16.36 -9.99 -1.03
C PRO A 176 -16.04 -10.45 -2.47
N ALA A 177 -16.34 -9.62 -3.48
CA ALA A 177 -16.05 -9.90 -4.89
C ALA A 177 -14.64 -9.46 -5.32
N LEU A 178 -13.84 -8.87 -4.42
CA LEU A 178 -12.51 -8.32 -4.74
C LEU A 178 -11.64 -9.33 -5.50
N PHE A 179 -11.70 -10.61 -5.10
CA PHE A 179 -11.00 -11.71 -5.76
C PHE A 179 -11.26 -11.74 -7.27
N ASN A 180 -12.52 -11.97 -7.61
CA ASN A 180 -12.91 -12.11 -9.00
C ASN A 180 -12.69 -10.79 -9.75
N GLN A 181 -12.92 -9.65 -9.08
CA GLN A 181 -12.70 -8.33 -9.68
C GLN A 181 -11.25 -8.09 -10.13
N LEU A 182 -10.24 -8.35 -9.28
CA LEU A 182 -8.84 -8.17 -9.70
C LEU A 182 -8.37 -9.30 -10.63
N LEU A 183 -8.85 -10.53 -10.46
CA LEU A 183 -8.49 -11.64 -11.33
C LEU A 183 -9.04 -11.46 -12.77
N ASP A 184 -10.22 -10.86 -12.89
CA ASP A 184 -10.87 -10.58 -14.16
C ASP A 184 -10.51 -9.22 -14.74
N LEU A 185 -9.66 -8.44 -14.05
CA LEU A 185 -9.13 -7.18 -14.56
C LEU A 185 -8.54 -7.39 -15.96
N ASP A 186 -8.98 -6.55 -16.90
CA ASP A 186 -8.47 -6.49 -18.25
C ASP A 186 -7.41 -5.37 -18.33
N PRO A 187 -6.12 -5.72 -18.53
CA PRO A 187 -5.06 -4.73 -18.64
C PRO A 187 -5.28 -3.73 -19.76
N GLU A 188 -5.81 -4.15 -20.92
CA GLU A 188 -5.94 -3.28 -22.10
C GLU A 188 -7.05 -2.26 -21.91
N LEU A 189 -8.21 -2.69 -21.39
CA LEU A 189 -9.29 -1.76 -21.04
C LEU A 189 -8.84 -0.79 -19.94
N THR A 190 -8.14 -1.30 -18.92
CA THR A 190 -7.62 -0.46 -17.82
C THR A 190 -6.64 0.59 -18.33
N ILE A 191 -5.73 0.22 -19.24
CA ILE A 191 -4.81 1.14 -19.91
C ILE A 191 -5.57 2.18 -20.73
N SER A 192 -6.53 1.76 -21.55
CA SER A 192 -7.31 2.65 -22.42
C SER A 192 -8.05 3.71 -21.61
N CYS A 193 -8.81 3.31 -20.59
CA CYS A 193 -9.49 4.25 -19.68
C CYS A 193 -8.50 5.16 -18.96
N GLY A 194 -7.36 4.60 -18.53
CA GLY A 194 -6.30 5.33 -17.87
C GLY A 194 -5.65 6.42 -18.74
N GLN A 195 -5.49 6.19 -20.04
CA GLN A 195 -4.95 7.19 -20.98
C GLN A 195 -5.86 8.43 -21.09
N GLU A 196 -7.18 8.21 -21.18
CA GLU A 196 -8.16 9.30 -21.20
C GLU A 196 -8.13 10.10 -19.90
N SER A 197 -8.06 9.39 -18.77
CA SER A 197 -8.01 9.97 -17.44
C SER A 197 -6.72 10.76 -17.21
N LEU A 198 -5.57 10.24 -17.61
CA LEU A 198 -4.30 10.96 -17.57
C LEU A 198 -4.36 12.26 -18.35
N SER A 199 -4.94 12.24 -19.56
CA SER A 199 -5.09 13.45 -20.37
C SER A 199 -5.95 14.52 -19.69
N LYS A 200 -6.99 14.11 -18.93
CA LYS A 200 -7.81 15.02 -18.12
C LYS A 200 -7.04 15.53 -16.91
N LYS A 201 -6.37 14.64 -16.16
CA LYS A 201 -5.55 14.96 -14.98
C LYS A 201 -4.40 15.91 -15.34
N GLN A 202 -3.74 15.69 -16.47
CA GLN A 202 -2.64 16.54 -16.94
C GLN A 202 -3.10 17.97 -17.22
N ARG A 203 -4.28 18.17 -17.85
CA ARG A 203 -4.82 19.53 -18.05
C ARG A 203 -5.04 20.27 -16.73
N LEU A 204 -5.59 19.59 -15.72
CA LEU A 204 -5.74 20.17 -14.38
C LEU A 204 -4.40 20.50 -13.73
N ILE A 205 -3.41 19.62 -13.90
CA ILE A 205 -2.04 19.86 -13.42
C ILE A 205 -1.44 21.08 -14.13
N ASP A 206 -1.55 21.19 -15.45
CA ASP A 206 -1.00 22.30 -16.23
C ASP A 206 -1.62 23.64 -15.80
N GLU A 207 -2.94 23.67 -15.58
CA GLU A 207 -3.67 24.85 -15.09
C GLU A 207 -3.15 25.32 -13.72
N VAL A 208 -2.88 24.39 -12.80
CA VAL A 208 -2.36 24.72 -11.46
C VAL A 208 -0.86 25.04 -11.49
N LEU A 209 -0.07 24.33 -12.30
CA LEU A 209 1.35 24.62 -12.52
C LEU A 209 1.57 26.01 -13.09
N ALA A 210 0.66 26.52 -13.93
CA ALA A 210 0.73 27.87 -14.46
C ALA A 210 0.64 28.95 -13.35
N GLN A 211 0.02 28.61 -12.22
CA GLN A 211 -0.17 29.49 -11.05
C GLN A 211 0.95 29.35 -10.01
N SER A 212 2.00 28.59 -10.30
CA SER A 212 3.12 28.39 -9.38
C SER A 212 3.82 29.69 -9.02
N TYR A 213 4.24 29.80 -7.76
CA TYR A 213 4.98 30.94 -7.23
C TYR A 213 6.22 30.47 -6.46
N GLU A 214 7.19 31.36 -6.27
CA GLU A 214 8.40 31.05 -5.52
C GLU A 214 8.19 31.16 -4.00
N ILE A 215 8.76 30.22 -3.26
CA ILE A 215 8.84 30.25 -1.80
C ILE A 215 10.28 30.08 -1.31
N ALA A 216 10.60 30.75 -0.22
CA ALA A 216 11.79 30.56 0.59
C ALA A 216 11.51 29.52 1.69
N LEU A 217 11.89 28.27 1.45
CA LEU A 217 11.60 27.14 2.34
C LEU A 217 12.18 27.40 3.74
N ALA A 218 11.33 27.31 4.77
CA ALA A 218 11.67 27.66 6.15
C ALA A 218 12.32 29.06 6.28
N CYS A 219 11.72 30.06 5.63
CA CYS A 219 12.25 31.43 5.57
C CYS A 219 13.66 31.50 4.98
N GLY A 220 13.97 30.63 4.01
CA GLY A 220 15.23 30.61 3.25
C GLY A 220 16.31 29.66 3.79
N GLU A 221 16.13 29.06 4.97
CA GLU A 221 17.09 28.12 5.55
C GLU A 221 17.35 26.91 4.64
N PHE A 222 16.32 26.49 3.92
CA PHE A 222 16.41 25.38 2.97
C PHE A 222 16.37 25.84 1.52
N GLY A 223 16.78 27.09 1.24
CA GLY A 223 16.79 27.64 -0.11
C GLY A 223 15.37 27.86 -0.67
N HIS A 224 15.30 27.98 -1.99
CA HIS A 224 14.11 28.41 -2.70
C HIS A 224 13.61 27.33 -3.64
N CYS A 225 12.29 27.25 -3.81
CA CYS A 225 11.64 26.36 -4.76
C CYS A 225 10.27 26.92 -5.19
N LEU A 226 9.64 26.31 -6.19
CA LEU A 226 8.26 26.64 -6.53
C LEU A 226 7.25 25.94 -5.62
N ALA A 227 6.14 26.63 -5.39
CA ALA A 227 4.96 26.14 -4.71
C ALA A 227 3.70 26.40 -5.54
N VAL A 228 2.65 25.64 -5.26
CA VAL A 228 1.29 25.82 -5.81
C VAL A 228 0.26 25.58 -4.72
N ASP A 229 -0.82 26.35 -4.75
CA ASP A 229 -2.02 26.08 -3.98
C ASP A 229 -2.90 25.10 -4.78
N ALA A 230 -3.24 23.95 -4.19
CA ALA A 230 -3.80 22.80 -4.89
C ALA A 230 -4.99 22.17 -4.16
N ASP A 231 -5.77 22.97 -3.44
CA ASP A 231 -6.97 22.52 -2.71
C ASP A 231 -7.91 21.70 -3.62
N SER A 232 -8.13 22.14 -4.86
CA SER A 232 -9.05 21.51 -5.82
C SER A 232 -8.54 20.20 -6.42
N ILE A 233 -7.23 19.93 -6.37
CA ILE A 233 -6.59 18.76 -7.01
C ILE A 233 -5.57 18.07 -6.10
N SER A 234 -5.78 18.14 -4.79
CA SER A 234 -4.88 17.57 -3.77
C SER A 234 -4.66 16.05 -3.90
N ASN A 235 -5.57 15.34 -4.57
CA ASN A 235 -5.41 13.94 -4.95
C ASN A 235 -4.26 13.73 -5.96
N LEU A 236 -3.93 14.74 -6.78
CA LEU A 236 -2.85 14.71 -7.78
C LEU A 236 -1.50 15.23 -7.26
N ARG A 237 -1.39 15.54 -5.96
CA ARG A 237 -0.19 16.15 -5.34
C ARG A 237 1.14 15.46 -5.66
N SER A 238 1.16 14.15 -5.89
CA SER A 238 2.40 13.44 -6.21
C SER A 238 2.92 13.79 -7.59
N GLU A 239 2.06 13.72 -8.62
CA GLU A 239 2.42 14.06 -10.00
C GLU A 239 2.64 15.57 -10.14
N LEU A 240 1.73 16.38 -9.59
CA LEU A 240 1.84 17.83 -9.55
C LEU A 240 3.16 18.27 -8.88
N GLY A 241 3.49 17.70 -7.73
CA GLY A 241 4.72 18.03 -7.02
C GLY A 241 5.98 17.62 -7.78
N ASN A 242 5.97 16.47 -8.47
CA ASN A 242 7.11 16.03 -9.28
C ASN A 242 7.35 16.99 -10.47
N GLN A 243 6.29 17.33 -11.22
CA GLN A 243 6.39 18.27 -12.34
C GLN A 243 6.75 19.69 -11.86
N LEU A 244 6.27 20.08 -10.68
CA LEU A 244 6.66 21.35 -10.06
C LEU A 244 8.14 21.36 -9.66
N ALA A 245 8.69 20.25 -9.17
CA ALA A 245 10.11 20.11 -8.87
C ALA A 245 10.99 20.22 -10.13
N GLU A 246 10.56 19.63 -11.25
CA GLU A 246 11.20 19.80 -12.56
C GLU A 246 11.16 21.27 -13.01
N LYS A 247 10.02 21.93 -12.85
CA LYS A 247 9.87 23.36 -13.16
C LYS A 247 10.78 24.22 -12.28
N SER A 248 10.88 23.94 -10.98
CA SER A 248 11.81 24.63 -10.07
C SER A 248 13.26 24.49 -10.54
N LEU A 249 13.70 23.27 -10.87
CA LEU A 249 15.04 23.00 -11.35
C LEU A 249 15.36 23.78 -12.65
N ASN A 250 14.40 23.82 -13.58
CA ASN A 250 14.56 24.57 -14.84
C ASN A 250 14.68 26.09 -14.62
N LEU A 251 14.18 26.61 -13.50
CA LEU A 251 14.35 28.00 -13.07
C LEU A 251 15.59 28.21 -12.19
N SER A 252 16.50 27.23 -12.12
CA SER A 252 17.70 27.27 -11.26
C SER A 252 17.40 27.40 -9.76
N LEU A 253 16.22 26.96 -9.33
CA LEU A 253 15.88 26.79 -7.92
C LEU A 253 16.24 25.35 -7.47
N ARG A 254 16.03 25.04 -6.18
CA ARG A 254 16.15 23.65 -5.71
C ARG A 254 15.18 22.76 -6.49
N ALA A 255 15.56 21.51 -6.78
CA ALA A 255 14.73 20.55 -7.50
C ALA A 255 13.65 19.97 -6.58
N VAL A 256 12.88 20.87 -5.97
CA VAL A 256 11.81 20.61 -5.02
C VAL A 256 10.55 21.30 -5.53
N GLY A 257 9.41 20.64 -5.38
CA GLY A 257 8.09 21.20 -5.61
C GLY A 257 7.25 21.11 -4.33
N ALA A 258 6.66 22.22 -3.92
CA ALA A 258 5.77 22.27 -2.76
C ALA A 258 4.30 22.35 -3.17
N VAL A 259 3.53 21.29 -2.92
CA VAL A 259 2.08 21.28 -3.15
C VAL A 259 1.38 21.59 -1.84
N VAL A 260 0.62 22.68 -1.82
CA VAL A 260 -0.01 23.24 -0.61
C VAL A 260 -1.51 23.10 -0.71
N TYR A 261 -2.12 22.46 0.29
CA TYR A 261 -3.56 22.19 0.28
C TYR A 261 -4.11 21.97 1.69
N ARG A 262 -5.40 22.16 1.87
CA ARG A 262 -6.14 21.90 3.10
C ARG A 262 -6.54 20.43 3.18
N VAL A 263 -6.68 19.94 4.41
CA VAL A 263 -7.16 18.58 4.70
C VAL A 263 -8.53 18.70 5.35
N PRO A 264 -9.63 18.60 4.58
CA PRO A 264 -10.99 18.83 5.09
C PRO A 264 -11.35 17.98 6.32
N GLU A 265 -10.80 16.78 6.40
CA GLU A 265 -11.02 15.82 7.49
C GLU A 265 -10.56 16.36 8.85
N LEU A 266 -9.58 17.27 8.87
CA LEU A 266 -9.09 17.90 10.10
C LEU A 266 -10.04 18.99 10.63
N LYS A 267 -11.04 19.41 9.84
CA LYS A 267 -12.00 20.48 10.18
C LYS A 267 -11.31 21.76 10.69
N ASN A 268 -10.09 22.03 10.21
CA ASN A 268 -9.30 23.18 10.61
C ASN A 268 -8.85 23.95 9.36
N ASN A 269 -9.57 25.04 9.06
CA ASN A 269 -9.32 25.90 7.91
C ASN A 269 -8.11 26.84 8.11
N GLN A 270 -7.35 26.70 9.19
CA GLN A 270 -6.12 27.46 9.42
C GLN A 270 -4.87 26.62 9.20
N LEU A 271 -5.01 25.31 8.99
CA LEU A 271 -3.88 24.42 8.71
C LEU A 271 -3.80 24.07 7.23
N LEU A 272 -2.56 24.05 6.74
CA LEU A 272 -2.17 23.67 5.40
C LEU A 272 -1.26 22.44 5.49
N LYS A 273 -1.50 21.47 4.62
CA LYS A 273 -0.58 20.38 4.37
C LYS A 273 0.37 20.78 3.26
N ILE A 274 1.65 20.73 3.55
CA ILE A 274 2.73 20.98 2.60
C ILE A 274 3.28 19.63 2.17
N SER A 275 3.00 19.21 0.94
CA SER A 275 3.52 17.97 0.36
C SER A 275 4.70 18.31 -0.56
N LEU A 276 5.89 17.88 -0.16
CA LEU A 276 7.10 18.07 -0.92
C LEU A 276 7.36 16.87 -1.84
N ARG A 277 7.83 17.19 -3.04
CA ARG A 277 8.44 16.24 -3.98
C ARG A 277 9.78 16.79 -4.41
N SER A 278 10.74 15.92 -4.69
CA SER A 278 12.05 16.33 -5.21
C SER A 278 12.57 15.37 -6.27
N LEU A 279 13.59 15.80 -7.00
CA LEU A 279 14.27 15.00 -8.02
C LEU A 279 15.62 14.48 -7.54
N GLY A 280 16.09 13.39 -8.14
CA GLY A 280 17.41 12.83 -7.91
C GLY A 280 17.66 12.50 -6.43
N SER A 281 18.80 12.91 -5.90
CA SER A 281 19.22 12.61 -4.53
C SER A 281 18.77 13.65 -3.48
N GLU A 282 17.94 14.62 -3.87
CA GLU A 282 17.55 15.71 -2.98
C GLU A 282 16.60 15.24 -1.87
N ASP A 283 17.00 15.37 -0.60
CA ASP A 283 16.24 14.88 0.55
C ASP A 283 15.29 15.95 1.09
N THR A 284 13.97 15.72 0.98
CA THR A 284 12.92 16.58 1.53
C THR A 284 12.58 16.27 2.98
N THR A 285 13.06 15.15 3.55
CA THR A 285 12.74 14.74 4.91
C THR A 285 13.38 15.63 5.97
N ILE A 286 14.54 16.24 5.65
CA ILE A 286 15.21 17.21 6.54
C ILE A 286 14.31 18.42 6.81
N ILE A 287 13.54 18.84 5.81
CA ILE A 287 12.61 19.97 5.89
C ILE A 287 11.38 19.55 6.70
N SER A 288 10.76 18.43 6.31
CA SER A 288 9.53 17.99 6.97
C SER A 288 9.73 17.67 8.45
N LYS A 289 10.87 17.06 8.82
CA LYS A 289 11.18 16.71 10.22
C LYS A 289 11.28 17.94 11.13
N LYS A 290 11.75 19.08 10.61
CA LYS A 290 11.78 20.34 11.35
C LYS A 290 10.40 20.77 11.83
N TYR A 291 9.37 20.44 11.06
CA TYR A 291 7.97 20.77 11.34
C TYR A 291 7.17 19.56 11.86
N GLY A 292 7.85 18.56 12.44
CA GLY A 292 7.21 17.35 12.98
C GLY A 292 6.58 16.42 11.95
N GLY A 293 6.86 16.64 10.66
CA GLY A 293 6.43 15.77 9.57
C GLY A 293 7.46 14.69 9.20
N GLY A 294 7.23 14.04 8.07
CA GLY A 294 8.05 12.92 7.62
C GLY A 294 7.69 12.41 6.23
N GLY A 295 8.31 11.30 5.84
CA GLY A 295 8.10 10.62 4.57
C GLY A 295 9.37 9.97 4.04
N HIS A 296 9.44 9.82 2.73
CA HIS A 296 10.61 9.31 2.00
C HIS A 296 11.50 10.45 1.52
N GLN A 297 12.74 10.13 1.15
CA GLN A 297 13.75 11.08 0.67
C GLN A 297 13.19 12.07 -0.36
N ASN A 298 12.51 11.57 -1.39
CA ASN A 298 11.97 12.41 -2.46
C ASN A 298 10.49 12.79 -2.27
N ALA A 299 9.89 12.42 -1.14
CA ALA A 299 8.45 12.51 -0.93
C ALA A 299 8.13 12.61 0.56
N SER A 300 8.07 13.83 1.09
CA SER A 300 7.73 14.10 2.48
C SER A 300 6.59 15.11 2.63
N SER A 301 6.01 15.20 3.82
CA SER A 301 5.00 16.20 4.11
C SER A 301 4.97 16.60 5.58
N PHE A 302 4.44 17.78 5.85
CA PHE A 302 4.25 18.35 7.19
C PHE A 302 3.05 19.31 7.15
N MET A 303 2.64 19.78 8.33
CA MET A 303 1.55 20.75 8.48
C MET A 303 2.12 22.10 8.93
N LEU A 304 1.56 23.19 8.42
CA LEU A 304 1.81 24.55 8.89
C LEU A 304 0.50 25.29 9.09
N SER A 305 0.50 26.33 9.93
CA SER A 305 -0.57 27.32 9.88
C SER A 305 -0.47 28.17 8.61
N CYS A 306 -1.60 28.74 8.16
CA CYS A 306 -1.62 29.71 7.06
C CYS A 306 -0.64 30.86 7.32
N GLU A 307 -0.59 31.38 8.55
CA GLU A 307 0.26 32.50 8.92
C GLU A 307 1.75 32.17 8.80
N GLU A 308 2.17 30.98 9.24
CA GLU A 308 3.56 30.53 9.09
C GLU A 308 3.94 30.33 7.63
N TYR A 309 3.04 29.75 6.83
CA TYR A 309 3.28 29.53 5.41
C TYR A 309 3.38 30.83 4.62
N GLU A 310 2.57 31.84 4.92
CA GLU A 310 2.65 33.15 4.26
C GLU A 310 4.02 33.83 4.43
N ARG A 311 4.75 33.53 5.52
CA ARG A 311 6.12 34.05 5.71
C ARG A 311 7.13 33.44 4.74
N TRP A 312 6.80 32.32 4.09
CA TRP A 312 7.68 31.67 3.12
C TRP A 312 7.54 32.26 1.71
N LYS A 313 6.44 32.94 1.40
CA LYS A 313 6.24 33.53 0.08
C LYS A 313 7.26 34.65 -0.16
N VAL A 314 7.94 34.59 -1.30
CA VAL A 314 8.83 35.67 -1.74
C VAL A 314 7.96 36.84 -2.18
N LYS A 315 8.27 38.04 -1.69
CA LYS A 315 7.54 39.27 -2.02
C LYS A 315 8.00 39.86 -3.34
#